data_AF-A0A352WU68-F1
#
_entry.id   AF-A0A352WU68-F1
#
_cell.length_a   1.000
_cell.length_b   1.000
_cell.length_c   1.000
_cell.angle_alpha   90.00
_cell.angle_beta   90.00
_cell.angle_gamma   90.00
#
_symmetry.space_group_name_H-M   'P 1'
#
loop_
_entity.id
_entity.type
_entity.pdbx_description
1 polymer ?
#
loop_
_entity_poly.entity_id
_entity_poly.type
_entity_poly.pdbx_seq_one_letter_code
_entity_poly.pdbx_strand_id
1 'polypeptide(L)' 'MYDFAGEISMDVRYILTEEKDCYLLTLTLDKEWLFAKERVFPVVVDPSVDYYFSGTGDVTDTMIREGTPTTAYNSMKYA' A
#
# COMPACT_ATOMS: atom_id res chain seq x y z
N MET A 1 -4.19 1.79 7.50
CA MET A 1 -3.84 0.61 8.34
C MET A 1 -5.11 -0.05 8.84
N TYR A 2 -5.08 -1.35 9.09
CA TYR A 2 -6.23 -2.07 9.65
C TYR A 2 -5.80 -3.13 10.66
N ASP A 3 -6.67 -3.43 11.62
CA ASP A 3 -6.43 -4.46 12.64
C ASP A 3 -7.06 -5.81 12.26
N PHE A 4 -6.81 -6.87 13.05
CA PHE A 4 -7.33 -8.21 12.75
C PHE A 4 -8.86 -8.31 12.81
N ALA A 5 -9.52 -7.40 13.54
CA ALA A 5 -10.98 -7.32 13.61
C ALA A 5 -11.57 -6.55 12.41
N GLY A 6 -10.73 -5.95 11.56
CA GLY A 6 -11.14 -5.20 10.38
C GLY A 6 -11.38 -3.72 10.63
N GLU A 7 -11.01 -3.18 11.81
CA GLU A 7 -11.08 -1.74 12.06
C GLU A 7 -10.01 -1.01 11.25
N ILE A 8 -10.38 0.12 10.65
CA ILE A 8 -9.52 0.84 9.69
C ILE A 8 -9.17 2.24 10.24
N SER A 9 -7.89 2.62 10.11
CA SER A 9 -7.44 4.01 10.24
C SER A 9 -6.77 4.46 8.94
N MET A 10 -7.17 5.65 8.47
CA MET A 10 -6.57 6.33 7.33
C MET A 10 -5.51 7.37 7.76
N ASP A 11 -5.28 7.54 9.07
CA ASP A 11 -4.35 8.50 9.65
C ASP A 11 -2.91 7.96 9.62
N VAL A 12 -2.45 7.65 8.42
CA VAL A 12 -1.08 7.27 8.12
C VAL A 12 -0.50 8.31 7.19
N ARG A 13 0.57 8.97 7.64
CA ARG A 13 1.27 9.95 6.81
C ARG A 13 2.40 9.28 6.04
N TYR A 14 2.42 9.51 4.73
CA TYR A 14 3.43 9.01 3.81
C TYR A 14 4.32 10.17 3.35
N ILE A 15 5.63 9.98 3.40
CA ILE A 15 6.62 10.92 2.84
C ILE A 15 7.57 10.13 1.97
N LEU A 16 7.66 10.48 0.69
CA LEU A 16 8.65 9.92 -0.23
C LEU A 16 9.79 10.92 -0.41
N THR A 17 11.00 10.51 -0.07
CA THR A 17 12.21 11.32 -0.20
C THR A 17 13.12 10.69 -1.24
N GLU A 18 13.58 11.49 -2.22
CA GLU A 18 14.60 11.06 -3.17
C GLU A 18 15.97 11.04 -2.49
N GLU A 19 16.66 9.91 -2.60
CA GLU A 19 18.07 9.76 -2.25
C GLU A 19 18.87 9.49 -3.53
N LYS A 20 20.21 9.45 -3.45
CA LYS A 20 21.09 9.44 -4.65
C LYS A 20 20.70 8.41 -5.72
N ASP A 21 20.37 7.19 -5.32
CA ASP A 21 20.11 6.07 -6.22
C ASP A 21 18.80 5.33 -5.87
N CYS A 22 17.98 5.88 -4.97
CA CYS A 22 16.77 5.24 -4.49
C CYS A 22 15.77 6.25 -3.91
N TYR A 23 14.61 5.76 -3.48
CA TYR A 23 13.63 6.56 -2.74
C TYR A 23 13.42 5.95 -1.36
N LEU A 24 13.39 6.82 -0.35
CA LEU A 24 13.02 6.47 1.02
C LEU A 24 11.55 6.80 1.26
N LEU A 25 10.72 5.78 1.44
CA LEU A 25 9.33 5.93 1.87
C LEU A 25 9.25 5.87 3.40
N THR A 26 8.96 7.00 4.04
CA THR A 26 8.74 7.10 5.48
C THR A 26 7.24 7.09 5.80
N LEU A 27 6.80 6.16 6.65
CA LEU A 27 5.44 6.09 7.16
C LEU A 27 5.42 6.55 8.61
N THR A 28 4.52 7.48 8.94
CA THR A 28 4.20 7.84 10.33
C THR A 28 2.80 7.33 10.64
N LEU A 29 2.71 6.33 11.52
CA LEU A 29 1.45 5.74 11.96
C LEU A 29 0.84 6.57 13.10
N ASP A 30 -0.49 6.63 13.15
CA ASP A 30 -1.20 7.10 14.33
C ASP A 30 -0.98 6.14 15.51
N LYS A 31 -0.20 6.61 16.49
CA LYS A 31 0.14 5.86 17.70
C LYS A 31 -1.05 5.70 18.63
N GLU A 32 -1.92 6.70 18.73
CA GLU A 32 -3.07 6.64 19.63
C GLU A 32 -4.04 5.57 19.15
N TRP A 33 -4.29 5.53 17.84
CA TRP A 33 -5.08 4.45 17.25
C TRP A 33 -4.40 3.09 17.40
N LEU A 34 -3.09 2.99 17.12
CA LEU A 34 -2.34 1.72 17.15
C LEU A 34 -2.24 1.11 18.56
N PHE A 35 -2.18 1.93 19.60
CA PHE A 35 -2.06 1.50 20.98
C PHE A 35 -3.36 1.58 21.78
N ALA A 36 -4.49 1.89 21.13
CA ALA A 36 -5.80 1.82 21.78
C ALA A 36 -6.04 0.40 22.30
N LYS A 37 -6.63 0.29 23.49
CA LYS A 37 -6.80 -1.00 24.20
C LYS A 37 -7.67 -1.98 23.41
N GLU A 38 -8.52 -1.46 22.55
CA GLU A 38 -9.47 -2.19 21.71
C GLU A 38 -8.79 -2.79 20.47
N ARG A 39 -7.54 -2.42 20.14
CA ARG A 39 -6.86 -2.92 18.95
C ARG A 39 -6.56 -4.41 19.04
N VAL A 40 -6.90 -5.13 17.97
CA VAL A 40 -6.65 -6.57 17.86
C VAL A 40 -5.47 -6.81 16.92
N PHE A 41 -4.35 -7.28 17.46
CA PHE A 41 -3.17 -7.58 16.67
C PHE A 41 -3.31 -8.91 15.89
N PRO A 42 -2.64 -9.07 14.74
CA PRO A 42 -1.71 -8.10 14.14
C PRO A 42 -2.43 -6.91 13.48
N VAL A 43 -1.76 -5.75 13.50
CA VAL A 43 -2.15 -4.59 12.69
C VAL A 43 -1.34 -4.62 11.40
N VAL A 44 -2.01 -4.49 10.26
CA VAL A 44 -1.41 -4.48 8.93
C VAL A 44 -1.34 -3.05 8.39
N VAL A 45 -0.16 -2.70 7.86
CA VAL A 45 0.07 -1.46 7.12
C VAL A 45 0.60 -1.85 5.75
N ASP A 46 -0.25 -1.72 4.74
CA ASP A 46 0.10 -2.01 3.34
C ASP A 46 0.25 -0.69 2.55
N PRO A 47 1.47 -0.16 2.37
CA PRO A 47 1.70 0.99 1.51
C PRO A 47 1.56 0.62 0.03
N SER A 48 0.68 1.31 -0.70
CA SER A 48 0.73 1.33 -2.16
C SER A 48 1.57 2.51 -2.66
N VAL A 49 2.37 2.29 -3.70
CA VAL A 49 2.94 3.39 -4.51
C VAL A 49 2.04 3.53 -5.73
N ASP A 50 1.13 4.48 -5.68
CA ASP A 50 0.27 4.78 -6.83
C ASP A 50 0.97 5.78 -7.76
N TYR A 51 1.14 5.40 -9.03
CA TYR A 51 1.65 6.32 -10.05
C TYR A 51 0.50 7.22 -10.52
N TYR A 52 0.54 8.51 -10.15
CA TYR A 52 -0.41 9.49 -10.67
C TYR A 52 0.03 9.95 -12.07
N PHE A 53 -0.59 9.40 -13.11
CA PHE A 53 -0.32 9.76 -14.51
C PHE A 53 -1.09 11.04 -14.89
N SER A 54 -0.39 12.06 -15.39
CA SER A 54 -0.99 13.35 -15.80
C SER A 54 -1.18 13.51 -17.32
N GLY A 55 -1.06 12.43 -18.11
CA GLY A 55 -1.19 12.44 -19.58
C GLY A 55 -2.32 11.56 -20.12
N THR A 56 -2.50 11.54 -21.46
CA THR A 56 -3.55 10.80 -22.19
C THR A 56 -3.14 9.37 -22.61
N GLY A 57 -2.31 8.70 -21.82
CA GLY A 57 -1.80 7.35 -22.14
C GLY A 57 -2.32 6.32 -21.14
N ASP A 58 -2.80 5.18 -21.64
CA ASP A 58 -3.21 4.06 -20.81
C ASP A 58 -1.97 3.35 -20.25
N VAL A 59 -1.70 3.52 -18.95
CA VAL A 59 -0.70 2.71 -18.23
C VAL A 59 -1.40 1.47 -17.70
N THR A 60 -0.99 0.30 -18.19
CA THR A 60 -1.48 -1.00 -17.70
C THR A 60 -0.40 -1.64 -16.85
N ASP A 61 -0.65 -1.77 -15.54
CA ASP A 61 0.25 -2.45 -14.61
C ASP A 61 -0.21 -3.89 -14.31
N THR A 62 0.74 -4.80 -14.16
CA THR A 62 0.49 -6.19 -13.79
C THR A 62 0.39 -6.29 -12.26
N MET A 63 -0.74 -6.77 -11.76
CA MET A 63 -0.98 -6.87 -10.31
C MET A 63 -1.26 -8.31 -9.87
N ILE A 64 -0.92 -8.62 -8.63
CA ILE A 64 -1.31 -9.83 -7.90
C ILE A 64 -2.04 -9.38 -6.63
N ARG A 65 -3.13 -10.06 -6.27
CA ARG A 65 -3.93 -9.73 -5.08
C ARG A 65 -3.84 -10.86 -4.07
N GLU A 66 -3.87 -10.52 -2.78
CA GLU A 66 -3.79 -11.50 -1.68
C GLU A 66 -4.85 -12.61 -1.77
N GLY A 67 -6.10 -12.27 -2.08
CA GLY A 67 -7.19 -13.26 -2.23
C GLY A 67 -7.03 -14.20 -3.43
N THR A 68 -6.10 -13.90 -4.35
CA THR A 68 -5.83 -14.67 -5.57
C THR A 68 -4.32 -14.66 -5.88
N PRO A 69 -3.48 -15.24 -5.00
CA PRO A 69 -2.02 -15.03 -5.01
C PRO A 69 -1.33 -15.72 -6.20
N THR A 70 -2.04 -16.61 -6.90
CA THR A 70 -1.55 -17.35 -8.06
C THR A 70 -2.04 -16.78 -9.40
N THR A 71 -2.80 -15.69 -9.38
CA THR A 71 -3.34 -15.05 -10.59
C THR A 71 -2.68 -13.70 -10.82
N ALA A 72 -1.97 -13.57 -11.95
CA ALA A 72 -1.44 -12.30 -12.42
C ALA A 72 -2.46 -11.62 -13.33
N TYR A 73 -3.01 -10.50 -12.88
CA TYR A 73 -3.93 -9.67 -13.66
C TYR A 73 -3.16 -8.73 -14.57
N ASN A 74 -3.74 -8.38 -15.71
CA ASN A 74 -3.14 -7.48 -16.71
C ASN A 74 -1.77 -7.92 -17.26
N SER A 75 -1.41 -9.20 -17.08
CA SER A 75 -0.19 -9.78 -17.67
C SER A 75 -0.42 -10.05 -19.16
N MET A 76 0.04 -9.16 -20.03
CA MET A 76 0.11 -9.46 -21.46
C MET A 76 1.17 -10.55 -21.69
N LYS A 77 0.74 -11.74 -22.12
CA LYS A 77 1.64 -12.77 -22.63
C LYS A 77 1.94 -12.46 -24.09
N TYR A 78 3.12 -11.95 -24.39
CA TYR A 78 3.64 -12.02 -25.76
C TYR A 78 4.07 -13.46 -26.00
N ALA A 79 3.39 -14.13 -26.94
CA ALA A 79 3.68 -15.50 -27.39
C ALA A 79 4.82 -15.53 -28.39
#